data_AF-A0A447RGP6-F1
#
_entry.id   AF-A0A447RGP6-F1
#
_cell.length_a   1.000
_cell.length_b   1.000
_cell.length_c   1.000
_cell.angle_alpha   90.00
_cell.angle_beta   90.00
_cell.angle_gamma   90.00
#
_symmetry.space_group_name_H-M   'P 1'
#
loop_
_entity.id
_entity.type
_entity.pdbx_description
1 polymer ?
#
loop_
_entity_poly.entity_id
_entity_poly.type
_entity_poly.pdbx_seq_one_letter_code
_entity_poly.pdbx_strand_id
1 'polypeptide(L)'
;MTLHHFTIAEIQRALHDGELSAREIARQTLDDIARVNPQINAWTEVTAQRMLAEADSIDALRREKRPLPPLAGIPYAVKNLFDVAGHTTLAGAELLSDRPPAASDSWAVRQLHSAGALLSGMLNMDAYAYGFTTENSYYGATRNPHDLSRIAGGSSGGSAAAVAAGLVHFSLGSDTNGSIRVPASLCGIFGLKPTFRASVALWQPSVCRQSGSYWSFCPPGGRPRRGV
;
A
#
# COMPACT_ATOMS: atom_id res chain seq x y z
N MET A 1 -16.74 11.84 -6.32
CA MET A 1 -15.49 12.21 -5.64
C MET A 1 -14.43 11.21 -6.04
N THR A 2 -13.15 11.56 -6.12
CA THR A 2 -12.08 10.63 -6.53
C THR A 2 -11.07 10.53 -5.40
N LEU A 3 -11.05 9.40 -4.68
CA LEU A 3 -10.29 9.27 -3.43
C LEU A 3 -8.79 9.58 -3.59
N HIS A 4 -8.17 9.18 -4.70
CA HIS A 4 -6.73 9.38 -4.89
C HIS A 4 -6.28 10.84 -5.05
N HIS A 5 -7.20 11.78 -5.24
CA HIS A 5 -6.86 13.21 -5.18
C HIS A 5 -6.67 13.69 -3.74
N PHE A 6 -7.16 12.93 -2.75
CA PHE A 6 -6.99 13.24 -1.34
C PHE A 6 -5.69 12.62 -0.85
N THR A 7 -4.94 13.41 -0.12
CA THR A 7 -3.84 12.92 0.70
C THR A 7 -4.38 12.08 1.87
N ILE A 8 -3.51 11.27 2.48
CA ILE A 8 -3.84 10.57 3.73
C ILE A 8 -4.40 11.54 4.78
N ALA A 9 -3.77 12.71 4.95
CA ALA A 9 -4.21 13.70 5.93
C ALA A 9 -5.62 14.26 5.62
N GLU A 10 -5.95 14.46 4.35
CA GLU A 10 -7.26 14.93 3.93
C GLU A 10 -8.34 13.86 4.12
N ILE A 11 -8.04 12.59 3.85
CA ILE A 11 -8.96 11.48 4.16
C ILE A 11 -9.22 11.39 5.65
N GLN A 12 -8.17 11.48 6.48
CA GLN A 12 -8.33 11.42 7.92
C GLN A 12 -9.17 12.56 8.46
N ARG A 13 -8.98 13.78 7.93
CA ARG A 13 -9.81 14.94 8.27
C ARG A 13 -11.27 14.72 7.87
N ALA A 14 -11.52 14.33 6.62
CA ALA A 14 -12.88 14.08 6.12
C ALA A 14 -13.59 12.95 6.90
N LEU A 15 -12.86 11.90 7.28
CA LEU A 15 -13.37 10.82 8.14
C LEU A 15 -13.71 11.33 9.54
N HIS A 16 -12.81 12.10 10.15
CA HIS A 16 -13.00 12.68 11.48
C HIS A 16 -14.21 13.62 11.52
N ASP A 17 -14.31 14.52 10.54
CA ASP A 17 -15.37 15.53 10.43
C ASP A 17 -16.70 14.92 9.96
N GLY A 18 -16.67 13.68 9.48
CA GLY A 18 -17.82 12.91 9.08
C GLY A 18 -18.35 13.21 7.68
N GLU A 19 -17.56 13.91 6.88
CA GLU A 19 -17.79 14.12 5.45
C GLU A 19 -17.68 12.83 4.64
N LEU A 20 -16.88 11.87 5.15
CA LEU A 20 -16.75 10.52 4.61
C LEU A 20 -16.84 9.48 5.73
N SER A 21 -17.41 8.32 5.43
CA SER A 21 -17.30 7.11 6.24
C SER A 21 -16.18 6.20 5.73
N ALA A 22 -15.63 5.36 6.62
CA ALA A 22 -14.65 4.35 6.23
C ALA A 22 -15.27 3.35 5.24
N ARG A 23 -16.57 3.04 5.39
CA ARG A 23 -17.29 2.15 4.47
C ARG A 23 -17.44 2.75 3.07
N GLU A 24 -17.68 4.05 2.94
CA GLU A 24 -17.67 4.74 1.63
C GLU A 24 -16.29 4.68 0.98
N ILE A 25 -15.23 4.92 1.76
CA ILE A 25 -13.85 4.81 1.28
C ILE A 25 -13.54 3.40 0.77
N ALA A 26 -13.91 2.36 1.53
CA ALA A 26 -13.71 0.97 1.15
C ALA A 26 -14.48 0.59 -0.11
N ARG A 27 -15.77 0.92 -0.18
CA ARG A 27 -16.61 0.62 -1.35
C ARG A 27 -16.08 1.27 -2.61
N GLN A 28 -15.79 2.57 -2.55
CA GLN A 28 -15.25 3.27 -3.69
C GLN A 28 -13.91 2.70 -4.15
N THR A 29 -13.02 2.34 -3.20
CA THR A 29 -11.75 1.69 -3.55
C THR A 29 -11.97 0.36 -4.27
N LEU A 30 -12.88 -0.49 -3.78
CA LEU A 30 -13.19 -1.78 -4.41
C LEU A 30 -13.82 -1.62 -5.79
N ASP A 31 -14.71 -0.65 -5.96
CA ASP A 31 -15.34 -0.33 -7.25
C ASP A 31 -14.28 0.16 -8.27
N ASP A 32 -13.34 1.01 -7.82
CA ASP A 32 -12.24 1.50 -8.65
C ASP A 32 -11.27 0.37 -9.04
N ILE A 33 -10.95 -0.54 -8.11
CA ILE A 33 -10.15 -1.74 -8.41
C ILE A 33 -10.85 -2.60 -9.45
N ALA A 34 -12.15 -2.90 -9.27
CA ALA A 34 -12.92 -3.72 -10.21
C ALA A 34 -12.94 -3.11 -11.62
N ARG A 35 -12.98 -1.77 -11.72
CA ARG A 35 -13.02 -1.04 -12.99
C ARG A 35 -11.66 -0.93 -13.68
N VAL A 36 -10.57 -0.72 -12.93
CA VAL A 36 -9.25 -0.38 -13.49
C VAL A 36 -8.31 -1.59 -13.53
N ASN A 37 -8.35 -2.47 -12.53
CA ASN A 37 -7.43 -3.61 -12.42
C ASN A 37 -7.45 -4.54 -13.65
N PRO A 38 -8.58 -4.81 -14.34
CA PRO A 38 -8.57 -5.65 -15.54
C PRO A 38 -7.61 -5.15 -16.64
N GLN A 39 -7.28 -3.86 -16.66
CA GLN A 39 -6.36 -3.27 -17.64
C GLN A 39 -4.90 -3.29 -17.18
N ILE A 40 -4.62 -3.17 -15.88
CA ILE A 40 -3.25 -3.06 -15.35
C ILE A 40 -2.72 -4.37 -14.76
N ASN A 41 -3.61 -5.30 -14.38
CA ASN A 41 -3.30 -6.59 -13.78
C ASN A 41 -2.33 -6.50 -12.58
N ALA A 42 -2.70 -5.65 -11.60
CA ALA A 42 -1.91 -5.38 -10.41
C ALA A 42 -2.33 -6.24 -9.21
N TRP A 43 -3.59 -6.68 -9.10
CA TRP A 43 -4.07 -7.57 -8.02
C TRP A 43 -4.08 -9.03 -8.47
N THR A 44 -3.51 -9.90 -7.64
CA THR A 44 -3.70 -11.35 -7.73
C THR A 44 -4.89 -11.81 -6.87
N GLU A 45 -5.23 -11.07 -5.82
CA GLU A 45 -6.32 -11.39 -4.90
C GLU A 45 -6.91 -10.09 -4.35
N VAL A 46 -8.24 -9.96 -4.33
CA VAL A 46 -8.95 -8.78 -3.77
C VAL A 46 -9.66 -9.18 -2.49
N THR A 47 -9.29 -8.57 -1.36
CA THR A 47 -9.81 -8.92 -0.04
C THR A 47 -11.06 -8.13 0.34
N ALA A 48 -12.07 -8.11 -0.54
CA ALA A 48 -13.23 -7.22 -0.44
C ALA A 48 -13.99 -7.33 0.88
N GLN A 49 -14.27 -8.57 1.32
CA GLN A 49 -14.98 -8.81 2.59
C GLN A 49 -14.19 -8.30 3.79
N ARG A 50 -12.87 -8.54 3.81
CA ARG A 50 -11.98 -8.05 4.86
C ARG A 50 -11.94 -6.53 4.89
N MET A 51 -11.76 -5.89 3.72
CA MET A 51 -11.69 -4.43 3.62
C MET A 51 -12.95 -3.75 4.17
N LEU A 52 -14.13 -4.30 3.84
CA LEU A 52 -15.41 -3.79 4.32
C LEU A 52 -15.57 -4.00 5.84
N ALA A 53 -15.14 -5.15 6.38
CA ALA A 53 -15.20 -5.41 7.82
C ALA A 53 -14.23 -4.51 8.62
N GLU A 54 -13.04 -4.26 8.10
CA GLU A 54 -12.07 -3.31 8.67
C GLU A 54 -12.67 -1.90 8.68
N ALA A 55 -13.32 -1.49 7.59
CA ALA A 55 -14.01 -0.20 7.49
C ALA A 55 -15.17 -0.07 8.50
N ASP A 56 -16.01 -1.10 8.63
CA ASP A 56 -17.11 -1.13 9.60
C ASP A 56 -16.61 -0.95 11.04
N SER A 57 -15.44 -1.52 11.34
CA SER A 57 -14.79 -1.37 12.65
C SER A 57 -14.35 0.07 12.90
N ILE A 58 -13.82 0.76 11.89
CA ILE A 58 -13.45 2.18 11.97
C ILE A 58 -14.68 3.07 12.17
N ASP A 59 -15.75 2.83 11.41
CA ASP A 59 -16.99 3.61 11.54
C ASP A 59 -17.68 3.37 12.90
N ALA A 60 -17.55 2.17 13.48
CA ALA A 60 -17.99 1.89 14.85
C ALA A 60 -17.21 2.73 15.87
N LEU A 61 -15.87 2.74 15.81
CA LEU A 61 -15.02 3.56 16.69
C LEU A 61 -15.39 5.05 16.62
N ARG A 62 -15.60 5.58 15.40
CA ARG A 62 -16.01 6.98 15.19
C ARG A 62 -17.36 7.28 15.81
N ARG A 63 -18.36 6.42 15.59
CA ARG A 63 -19.72 6.58 16.15
C ARG A 63 -19.73 6.52 17.67
N GLU A 64 -18.87 5.69 18.25
CA GLU A 64 -18.64 5.61 19.71
C GLU A 64 -17.81 6.79 20.25
N LYS A 65 -17.38 7.74 19.39
CA LYS A 65 -16.49 8.86 19.72
C LYS A 65 -15.17 8.41 20.37
N ARG A 66 -14.69 7.23 19.99
CA ARG A 66 -13.39 6.71 20.43
C ARG A 66 -12.27 7.29 19.56
N PRO A 67 -11.04 7.42 20.09
CA PRO A 67 -9.90 7.83 19.30
C PRO A 67 -9.70 6.92 18.08
N LEU A 68 -9.57 7.53 16.90
CA LEU A 68 -9.27 6.79 15.67
C LEU A 68 -7.76 6.49 15.60
N PRO A 69 -7.38 5.31 15.10
CA PRO A 69 -5.97 4.95 14.97
C PRO A 69 -5.27 5.72 13.83
N PRO A 70 -3.92 5.72 13.78
CA PRO A 70 -3.15 6.63 12.91
C PRO A 70 -3.31 6.45 11.40
N LEU A 71 -3.87 5.35 10.93
CA LEU A 71 -4.17 5.09 9.52
C LEU A 71 -5.65 4.74 9.31
N ALA A 72 -6.52 5.18 10.22
CA ALA A 72 -7.96 4.91 10.16
C ALA A 72 -8.55 5.20 8.78
N GLY A 73 -9.11 4.17 8.16
CA GLY A 73 -9.83 4.28 6.90
C GLY A 73 -8.94 4.43 5.67
N ILE A 74 -7.60 4.30 5.78
CA ILE A 74 -6.69 4.48 4.64
C ILE A 74 -6.54 3.17 3.84
N PRO A 75 -6.92 3.15 2.55
CA PRO A 75 -6.72 1.99 1.68
C PRO A 75 -5.24 1.67 1.41
N TYR A 76 -4.89 0.40 1.55
CA TYR A 76 -3.59 -0.13 1.16
C TYR A 76 -3.69 -1.51 0.50
N ALA A 77 -2.60 -1.96 -0.09
CA ALA A 77 -2.45 -3.31 -0.62
C ALA A 77 -1.04 -3.83 -0.36
N VAL A 78 -0.83 -5.14 -0.45
CA VAL A 78 0.47 -5.76 -0.15
C VAL A 78 0.95 -6.64 -1.30
N LYS A 79 2.24 -6.62 -1.60
CA LYS A 79 2.85 -7.58 -2.52
C LYS A 79 2.51 -9.02 -2.09
N ASN A 80 2.24 -9.92 -3.04
CA ASN A 80 1.85 -11.31 -2.74
C ASN A 80 3.02 -12.20 -2.29
N LEU A 81 3.86 -11.69 -1.39
CA LEU A 81 4.83 -12.44 -0.58
C LEU A 81 4.65 -12.16 0.91
N PHE A 82 3.73 -11.25 1.26
CA PHE A 82 3.30 -11.01 2.62
C PHE A 82 2.15 -11.97 2.92
N ASP A 83 2.25 -12.71 4.02
CA ASP A 83 1.14 -13.54 4.47
C ASP A 83 -0.05 -12.67 4.87
N VAL A 84 -1.22 -13.06 4.37
CA VAL A 84 -2.54 -12.49 4.67
C VAL A 84 -3.43 -13.64 5.12
N ALA A 85 -3.95 -13.57 6.34
CA ALA A 85 -4.74 -14.65 6.94
C ALA A 85 -5.92 -15.03 6.04
N GLY A 86 -6.08 -16.33 5.78
CA GLY A 86 -7.16 -16.87 4.94
C GLY A 86 -6.88 -16.84 3.43
N HIS A 87 -5.74 -16.32 2.99
CA HIS A 87 -5.33 -16.30 1.59
C HIS A 87 -4.01 -17.05 1.38
N THR A 88 -3.85 -17.69 0.21
CA THR A 88 -2.60 -18.37 -0.15
C THR A 88 -1.54 -17.37 -0.58
N THR A 89 -0.37 -17.44 0.05
CA THR A 89 0.79 -16.62 -0.33
C THR A 89 1.49 -17.21 -1.55
N LEU A 90 1.32 -16.55 -2.70
CA LEU A 90 1.75 -17.08 -4.00
C LEU A 90 3.23 -16.83 -4.29
N ALA A 91 3.82 -15.78 -3.71
CA ALA A 91 5.15 -15.24 -4.07
C ALA A 91 5.34 -15.05 -5.58
N GLY A 92 4.26 -14.78 -6.33
CA GLY A 92 4.26 -14.70 -7.79
C GLY A 92 4.58 -16.03 -8.50
N ALA A 93 4.58 -17.17 -7.81
CA ALA A 93 4.99 -18.45 -8.38
C ALA A 93 3.83 -19.45 -8.41
N GLU A 94 3.62 -20.08 -9.57
CA GLU A 94 2.63 -21.15 -9.77
C GLU A 94 2.81 -22.30 -8.78
N LEU A 95 4.05 -22.72 -8.50
CA LEU A 95 4.35 -23.80 -7.55
C LEU A 95 3.77 -23.59 -6.14
N LEU A 96 3.45 -22.34 -5.79
CA LEU A 96 2.90 -22.00 -4.48
C LEU A 96 1.37 -21.83 -4.48
N SER A 97 0.70 -21.92 -5.64
CA SER A 97 -0.75 -21.66 -5.76
C SER A 97 -1.60 -22.62 -4.93
N ASP A 98 -1.13 -23.86 -4.77
CA ASP A 98 -1.88 -24.93 -4.11
C ASP A 98 -1.50 -25.09 -2.63
N ARG A 99 -0.67 -24.18 -2.10
CA ARG A 99 -0.34 -24.19 -0.68
C ARG A 99 -1.58 -23.85 0.16
N PRO A 100 -1.69 -24.41 1.38
CA PRO A 100 -2.73 -24.00 2.31
C PRO A 100 -2.69 -22.47 2.53
N PRO A 101 -3.86 -21.83 2.67
CA PRO A 101 -3.94 -20.42 3.04
C PRO A 101 -3.16 -20.12 4.32
N ALA A 102 -2.60 -18.92 4.42
CA ALA A 102 -1.86 -18.52 5.60
C ALA A 102 -2.78 -18.50 6.84
N ALA A 103 -2.31 -19.10 7.93
CA ALA A 103 -3.06 -19.16 9.19
C ALA A 103 -3.10 -17.80 9.91
N SER A 104 -2.18 -16.89 9.61
CA SER A 104 -2.06 -15.59 10.26
C SER A 104 -1.45 -14.55 9.34
N ASP A 105 -1.81 -13.29 9.56
CA ASP A 105 -1.17 -12.16 8.92
C ASP A 105 0.32 -12.06 9.29
N SER A 106 1.14 -11.71 8.29
CA SER A 106 2.53 -11.30 8.51
C SER A 106 2.60 -10.12 9.48
N TRP A 107 3.75 -9.93 10.14
CA TRP A 107 3.90 -8.86 11.13
C TRP A 107 3.54 -7.48 10.56
N ALA A 108 3.99 -7.13 9.35
CA ALA A 108 3.69 -5.83 8.74
C ALA A 108 2.20 -5.62 8.50
N VAL A 109 1.49 -6.65 8.01
CA VAL A 109 0.03 -6.61 7.80
C VAL A 109 -0.69 -6.42 9.14
N ARG A 110 -0.28 -7.14 10.20
CA ARG A 110 -0.84 -6.97 11.55
C ARG A 110 -0.66 -5.56 12.11
N GLN A 111 0.50 -4.94 11.89
CA GLN A 111 0.76 -3.57 12.34
C GLN A 111 -0.13 -2.56 11.61
N LEU A 112 -0.32 -2.73 10.30
CA LEU A 112 -1.18 -1.85 9.50
C LEU A 112 -2.67 -2.02 9.86
N HIS A 113 -3.12 -3.26 10.05
CA HIS A 113 -4.46 -3.56 10.56
C HIS A 113 -4.68 -2.90 11.92
N SER A 114 -3.73 -3.03 12.85
CA SER A 114 -3.80 -2.40 14.18
C SER A 114 -3.79 -0.86 14.11
N ALA A 115 -3.17 -0.29 13.08
CA ALA A 115 -3.20 1.13 12.79
C ALA A 115 -4.49 1.59 12.08
N GLY A 116 -5.42 0.68 11.77
CA GLY A 116 -6.73 0.97 11.18
C GLY A 116 -6.74 1.15 9.67
N ALA A 117 -5.68 0.72 8.98
CA ALA A 117 -5.63 0.73 7.52
C ALA A 117 -6.54 -0.35 6.93
N LEU A 118 -7.04 -0.11 5.71
CA LEU A 118 -8.00 -0.98 5.03
C LEU A 118 -7.29 -1.81 3.95
N LEU A 119 -7.16 -3.12 4.15
CA LEU A 119 -6.48 -4.01 3.20
C LEU A 119 -7.39 -4.33 2.01
N SER A 120 -7.03 -3.81 0.85
CA SER A 120 -7.76 -4.04 -0.41
C SER A 120 -7.35 -5.32 -1.13
N GLY A 121 -6.14 -5.84 -0.91
CA GLY A 121 -5.74 -7.12 -1.49
C GLY A 121 -4.24 -7.38 -1.58
N MET A 122 -3.92 -8.45 -2.31
CA MET A 122 -2.57 -8.93 -2.58
C MET A 122 -2.19 -8.66 -4.04
N LEU A 123 -0.97 -8.19 -4.26
CA LEU A 123 -0.51 -7.61 -5.52
C LEU A 123 0.47 -8.52 -6.26
N ASN A 124 0.38 -8.46 -7.59
CA ASN A 124 1.22 -9.19 -8.52
C ASN A 124 2.71 -8.78 -8.39
N MET A 125 3.58 -9.72 -8.74
CA MET A 125 5.03 -9.61 -8.62
C MET A 125 5.74 -10.61 -9.54
N ASP A 126 7.01 -10.36 -9.86
CA ASP A 126 7.85 -11.40 -10.45
C ASP A 126 7.95 -12.62 -9.51
N ALA A 127 7.94 -13.82 -10.09
CA ALA A 127 8.02 -15.07 -9.35
C ALA A 127 9.24 -15.09 -8.41
N TYR A 128 9.02 -15.47 -7.15
CA TYR A 128 10.02 -15.50 -6.08
C TYR A 128 10.75 -14.17 -5.85
N ALA A 129 10.13 -13.05 -6.27
CA ALA A 129 10.70 -11.72 -6.29
C ALA A 129 11.93 -11.57 -7.19
N TYR A 130 12.20 -12.52 -8.09
CA TYR A 130 13.38 -12.51 -8.94
C TYR A 130 13.07 -11.98 -10.35
N GLY A 131 13.05 -10.66 -10.46
CA GLY A 131 12.83 -9.95 -11.72
C GLY A 131 12.72 -8.45 -11.48
N PHE A 132 12.69 -7.71 -12.58
CA PHE A 132 12.60 -6.25 -12.57
C PHE A 132 11.50 -5.72 -13.51
N THR A 133 10.56 -6.56 -13.96
CA THR A 133 9.55 -6.16 -14.94
C THR A 133 8.11 -6.51 -14.55
N THR A 134 7.90 -7.49 -13.67
CA THR A 134 6.57 -8.07 -13.33
C THR A 134 5.83 -8.57 -14.58
N GLU A 135 6.57 -9.18 -15.49
CA GLU A 135 6.04 -9.93 -16.63
C GLU A 135 5.82 -11.39 -16.21
N ASN A 136 4.90 -11.59 -15.27
CA ASN A 136 4.66 -12.90 -14.68
C ASN A 136 4.00 -13.85 -15.70
N SER A 137 4.65 -14.98 -16.02
CA SER A 137 4.16 -15.93 -17.02
C SER A 137 2.87 -16.64 -16.62
N TYR A 138 2.58 -16.76 -15.32
CA TYR A 138 1.42 -17.49 -14.81
C TYR A 138 0.26 -16.54 -14.47
N TYR A 139 0.54 -15.47 -13.73
CA TYR A 139 -0.47 -14.48 -13.31
C TYR A 139 -0.64 -13.33 -14.32
N GLY A 140 0.10 -13.34 -15.43
CA GLY A 140 0.11 -12.29 -16.44
C GLY A 140 0.96 -11.07 -16.05
N ALA A 141 1.32 -10.26 -17.05
CA ALA A 141 2.13 -9.06 -16.85
C ALA A 141 1.35 -7.93 -16.17
N THR A 142 1.96 -7.24 -15.20
CA THR A 142 1.46 -5.96 -14.70
C THR A 142 1.90 -4.83 -15.64
N ARG A 143 0.94 -4.02 -16.07
CA ARG A 143 1.15 -2.91 -17.00
C ARG A 143 1.31 -1.58 -16.26
N ASN A 144 2.11 -0.69 -16.83
CA ASN A 144 2.32 0.64 -16.28
C ASN A 144 1.06 1.52 -16.47
N PRO A 145 0.49 2.11 -15.41
CA PRO A 145 -0.70 2.96 -15.53
C PRO A 145 -0.52 4.21 -16.40
N HIS A 146 0.73 4.69 -16.59
CA HIS A 146 1.02 5.84 -17.47
C HIS A 146 1.03 5.46 -18.96
N ASP A 147 1.31 4.20 -19.27
CA ASP A 147 1.35 3.66 -20.63
C ASP A 147 1.21 2.13 -20.57
N LEU A 148 0.02 1.61 -20.92
CA LEU A 148 -0.30 0.19 -20.81
C LEU A 148 0.54 -0.72 -21.73
N SER A 149 1.30 -0.15 -22.66
CA SER A 149 2.26 -0.89 -23.49
C SER A 149 3.60 -1.15 -22.78
N ARG A 150 3.83 -0.53 -21.61
CA ARG A 150 5.10 -0.60 -20.86
C ARG A 150 4.99 -1.44 -19.60
N ILE A 151 6.16 -1.92 -19.17
CA ILE A 151 6.33 -2.61 -17.88
C ILE A 151 6.10 -1.66 -16.70
N ALA A 152 5.49 -2.18 -15.64
CA ALA A 152 5.41 -1.49 -14.35
C ALA A 152 6.75 -1.54 -13.57
N GLY A 153 7.72 -2.32 -14.05
CA GLY A 153 8.94 -2.64 -13.32
C GLY A 153 8.72 -3.77 -12.32
N GLY A 154 9.73 -4.09 -11.53
CA GLY A 154 9.65 -5.25 -10.65
C GLY A 154 10.74 -5.33 -9.59
N SER A 155 10.66 -6.29 -8.67
CA SER A 155 9.61 -7.31 -8.61
C SER A 155 8.34 -6.86 -7.91
N SER A 156 8.26 -5.63 -7.39
CA SER A 156 7.04 -5.07 -6.79
C SER A 156 6.23 -4.24 -7.80
N GLY A 157 6.07 -4.73 -9.04
CA GLY A 157 5.36 -4.00 -10.10
C GLY A 157 3.89 -3.78 -9.78
N GLY A 158 3.19 -4.81 -9.27
CA GLY A 158 1.81 -4.66 -8.79
C GLY A 158 1.70 -3.60 -7.69
N SER A 159 2.64 -3.57 -6.74
CA SER A 159 2.73 -2.54 -5.70
C SER A 159 2.82 -1.13 -6.26
N ALA A 160 3.66 -0.89 -7.25
CA ALA A 160 3.83 0.44 -7.82
C ALA A 160 2.66 0.82 -8.74
N ALA A 161 2.19 -0.10 -9.58
CA ALA A 161 1.06 0.13 -10.47
C ALA A 161 -0.24 0.44 -9.71
N ALA A 162 -0.50 -0.26 -8.60
CA ALA A 162 -1.65 -0.01 -7.73
C ALA A 162 -1.70 1.44 -7.20
N VAL A 163 -0.55 1.97 -6.76
CA VAL A 163 -0.45 3.35 -6.24
C VAL A 163 -0.49 4.35 -7.40
N ALA A 164 0.26 4.11 -8.47
CA ALA A 164 0.32 5.01 -9.64
C ALA A 164 -1.03 5.14 -10.36
N ALA A 165 -1.86 4.10 -10.34
CA ALA A 165 -3.23 4.13 -10.87
C ALA A 165 -4.23 4.83 -9.93
N GLY A 166 -3.80 5.29 -8.75
CA GLY A 166 -4.69 5.95 -7.78
C GLY A 166 -5.75 5.01 -7.21
N LEU A 167 -5.44 3.72 -7.06
CA LEU A 167 -6.38 2.72 -6.52
C LEU A 167 -6.19 2.51 -5.01
N VAL A 168 -4.99 2.74 -4.49
CA VAL A 168 -4.69 2.73 -3.06
C VAL A 168 -3.73 3.87 -2.72
N HIS A 169 -3.73 4.31 -1.46
CA HIS A 169 -2.88 5.43 -1.02
C HIS A 169 -1.45 5.02 -0.77
N PHE A 170 -1.25 3.75 -0.45
CA PHE A 170 0.06 3.14 -0.35
C PHE A 170 0.02 1.64 -0.54
N SER A 171 1.20 1.05 -0.74
CA SER A 171 1.35 -0.40 -0.82
C SER A 171 2.62 -0.87 -0.12
N LEU A 172 2.67 -2.16 0.22
CA LEU A 172 3.89 -2.83 0.66
C LEU A 172 4.56 -3.53 -0.51
N GLY A 173 5.90 -3.47 -0.53
CA GLY A 173 6.75 -4.18 -1.48
C GLY A 173 7.97 -4.79 -0.77
N SER A 174 8.82 -5.45 -1.54
CA SER A 174 10.14 -5.91 -1.08
C SER A 174 11.22 -5.38 -2.02
N ASP A 175 12.41 -5.10 -1.49
CA ASP A 175 13.56 -4.61 -2.26
C ASP A 175 14.83 -5.32 -1.81
N THR A 176 15.22 -6.31 -2.61
CA THR A 176 16.50 -7.01 -2.45
C THR A 176 17.59 -6.26 -3.20
N ASN A 177 17.38 -6.03 -4.51
CA ASN A 177 18.36 -5.41 -5.42
C ASN A 177 17.82 -4.17 -6.15
N GLY A 178 16.66 -3.64 -5.74
CA GLY A 178 15.97 -2.57 -6.47
C GLY A 178 14.46 -2.76 -6.55
N SER A 179 13.93 -3.85 -6.00
CA SER A 179 12.57 -4.30 -6.30
C SER A 179 11.44 -3.42 -5.74
N ILE A 180 11.75 -2.37 -4.98
CA ILE A 180 10.85 -1.23 -4.69
C ILE A 180 11.23 -0.04 -5.57
N ARG A 181 12.52 0.31 -5.60
CA ARG A 181 13.01 1.54 -6.25
C ARG A 181 12.82 1.55 -7.77
N VAL A 182 13.04 0.43 -8.44
CA VAL A 182 12.85 0.27 -9.89
C VAL A 182 11.38 0.50 -10.27
N PRO A 183 10.40 -0.26 -9.75
CA PRO A 183 9.01 -0.04 -10.13
C PRO A 183 8.48 1.33 -9.66
N ALA A 184 8.96 1.87 -8.53
CA ALA A 184 8.62 3.23 -8.11
C ALA A 184 9.07 4.28 -9.15
N SER A 185 10.31 4.16 -9.65
CA SER A 185 10.84 5.04 -10.70
C SER A 185 10.03 4.95 -11.99
N LEU A 186 9.76 3.72 -12.46
CA LEU A 186 9.06 3.49 -13.73
C LEU A 186 7.58 3.89 -13.68
N CYS A 187 6.91 3.71 -12.54
CA CYS A 187 5.53 4.12 -12.34
C CYS A 187 5.38 5.56 -11.81
N GLY A 188 6.48 6.34 -11.70
CA GLY A 188 6.42 7.75 -11.32
C GLY A 188 5.89 8.00 -9.90
N ILE A 189 6.21 7.12 -8.95
CA ILE A 189 5.80 7.25 -7.54
C ILE A 189 7.01 7.25 -6.60
N PHE A 190 6.79 7.64 -5.35
CA PHE A 190 7.81 7.50 -4.32
C PHE A 190 7.93 6.05 -3.85
N GLY A 191 9.15 5.59 -3.67
CA GLY A 191 9.44 4.27 -3.10
C GLY A 191 10.56 4.35 -2.07
N LEU A 192 10.29 3.84 -0.86
CA LEU A 192 11.25 3.81 0.23
C LEU A 192 11.72 2.37 0.46
N LYS A 193 13.03 2.14 0.32
CA LYS A 193 13.70 0.96 0.89
C LYS A 193 14.39 1.37 2.19
N PRO A 194 13.87 0.98 3.36
CA PRO A 194 14.48 1.34 4.65
C PRO A 194 15.90 0.79 4.82
N THR A 195 16.55 1.22 5.91
CA THR A 195 17.79 0.58 6.37
C THR A 195 17.57 -0.92 6.53
N PHE A 196 18.54 -1.73 6.12
CA PHE A 196 18.44 -3.18 6.27
C PHE A 196 18.13 -3.55 7.73
N ARG A 197 17.14 -4.45 7.94
CA ARG A 197 16.54 -4.82 9.24
C ARG A 197 15.52 -3.83 9.84
N ALA A 198 15.21 -2.72 9.16
CA ALA A 198 14.02 -1.90 9.43
C ALA A 198 12.92 -2.21 8.39
N SER A 199 11.66 -2.31 8.81
CA SER A 199 10.51 -2.57 7.94
C SER A 199 9.65 -1.30 7.80
N VAL A 200 9.31 -0.84 6.59
CA VAL A 200 8.45 0.33 6.33
C VAL A 200 7.67 0.19 5.02
N ALA A 201 6.49 0.80 4.96
CA ALA A 201 5.58 0.89 3.80
C ALA A 201 6.00 1.94 2.75
N LEU A 202 5.52 1.81 1.50
CA LEU A 202 5.61 2.85 0.47
C LEU A 202 4.60 3.98 0.77
N TRP A 203 4.75 5.20 0.23
CA TRP A 203 3.80 6.31 0.49
C TRP A 203 3.89 7.40 -0.58
N GLN A 204 2.79 8.07 -0.91
CA GLN A 204 2.79 9.33 -1.67
C GLN A 204 2.41 10.53 -0.78
N PRO A 205 3.30 11.52 -0.58
CA PRO A 205 2.91 12.90 -0.28
C PRO A 205 2.50 13.63 -1.56
N SER A 206 1.41 14.40 -1.49
CA SER A 206 1.19 15.53 -2.40
C SER A 206 2.36 16.51 -2.34
N VAL A 207 2.84 16.93 -3.51
CA VAL A 207 3.99 17.83 -3.68
C VAL A 207 3.73 19.18 -3.01
N CYS A 208 4.46 19.48 -1.93
CA CYS A 208 4.68 20.85 -1.48
C CYS A 208 6.10 21.25 -1.86
N ARG A 209 6.20 22.15 -2.84
CA ARG A 209 7.49 22.69 -3.32
C ARG A 209 7.94 23.74 -2.31
N GLN A 210 9.02 23.49 -1.58
CA GLN A 210 9.76 24.57 -0.92
C GLN A 210 11.27 24.38 -1.10
N SER A 211 11.83 25.40 -1.76
CA SER A 211 13.23 25.77 -1.85
C SER A 211 13.88 25.93 -0.48
N GLY A 212 15.09 25.43 -0.29
CA GLY A 212 15.89 25.81 0.87
C GLY A 212 16.92 24.76 1.24
N SER A 213 18.17 25.09 1.02
CA SER A 213 19.37 24.33 1.32
C SER A 213 19.57 24.10 2.82
N TYR A 214 20.22 22.99 3.17
CA TYR A 214 20.73 22.54 4.49
C TYR A 214 19.79 21.74 5.40
N TRP A 215 20.12 20.46 5.55
CA TRP A 215 19.68 19.60 6.65
C TRP A 215 20.84 19.42 7.63
N SER A 216 20.65 19.79 8.90
CA SER A 216 21.52 19.41 10.01
C SER A 216 20.77 18.46 10.95
N PHE A 217 21.43 17.35 11.29
CA PHE A 217 20.93 16.32 12.22
C PHE A 217 20.92 16.82 13.67
N CYS A 218 19.90 16.43 14.44
CA CYS A 218 19.89 16.54 15.90
C CYS A 218 19.46 15.18 16.50
N PRO A 219 20.26 14.54 17.38
CA PRO A 219 19.91 13.26 17.99
C PRO A 219 18.96 13.44 19.19
N PRO A 220 18.21 12.38 19.57
CA PRO A 220 17.17 12.49 20.58
C PRO A 220 17.73 12.43 22.01
N GLY A 221 17.36 13.40 22.85
CA GLY A 221 17.49 13.30 24.31
C GLY A 221 18.56 14.17 24.95
N GLY A 222 18.32 15.48 25.04
CA GLY A 222 19.09 16.39 25.90
C GLY A 222 18.37 17.72 26.06
N ARG A 223 17.95 18.07 27.29
CA ARG A 223 17.31 19.36 27.58
C ARG A 223 18.34 20.50 27.39
N PRO A 224 17.96 21.65 26.82
CA PRO A 224 18.84 22.80 26.75
C PRO A 224 19.06 23.40 28.14
N ARG A 225 20.31 23.41 28.62
CA ARG A 225 20.74 24.33 29.70
C ARG A 225 21.13 25.65 29.04
N ARG A 226 20.57 26.76 29.54
CA ARG A 226 20.95 28.13 29.17
C ARG A 226 22.14 28.61 30.00
N GLY A 227 22.95 29.50 29.42
CA GLY A 227 24.01 30.31 30.07
C GLY A 227 25.40 29.78 29.72
N VAL A 228 26.34 30.57 29.18
CA VAL A 228 26.53 32.03 29.08
C VAL A 228 26.99 32.38 27.67
#